data_AF-A0A2T7CV76-F1
#
_entry.id   AF-A0A2T7CV76-F1
#
_cell.length_a   1.000
_cell.length_b   1.000
_cell.length_c   1.000
_cell.angle_alpha   90.00
_cell.angle_beta   90.00
_cell.angle_gamma   90.00
#
_symmetry.space_group_name_H-M   'P 1'
#
loop_
_entity.id
_entity.type
_entity.pdbx_description
1 polymer ?
#
loop_
_entity_poly.entity_id
_entity_poly.type
_entity_poly.pdbx_seq_one_letter_code
_entity_poly.pdbx_strand_id
1 'polypeptide(L)' 'MANNRANRPAATTKLFLDLCIAEKNQLNFNNKGLTKLGWQHIYRNFREQTGLQYDNKQLQDKLTALKRAV' A
#
# COMPACT_ATOMS: atom_id res chain seq x y z
N MET A 1 -23.37 -17.25 12.14
CA MET A 1 -22.52 -16.10 12.55
C MET A 1 -21.22 -16.19 11.78
N ALA A 2 -21.11 -15.48 10.64
CA ALA A 2 -20.01 -15.65 9.70
C ALA A 2 -18.72 -14.98 10.20
N ASN A 3 -17.61 -15.71 10.06
CA ASN A 3 -16.28 -15.38 10.55
C ASN A 3 -15.71 -14.16 9.78
N ASN A 4 -16.12 -12.94 10.13
CA ASN A 4 -15.82 -11.68 9.41
C ASN A 4 -14.39 -11.15 9.62
N ARG A 5 -13.44 -11.99 10.03
CA ARG A 5 -12.04 -11.58 10.29
C ARG A 5 -11.15 -11.60 9.03
N ALA A 6 -11.61 -12.19 7.93
CA ALA A 6 -10.79 -12.40 6.72
C ALA A 6 -10.88 -11.28 5.65
N ASN A 7 -11.83 -10.35 5.73
CA ASN A 7 -12.05 -9.37 4.65
C ASN A 7 -11.12 -8.13 4.70
N ARG A 8 -10.65 -7.72 5.88
CA ARG A 8 -9.80 -6.53 6.04
C ARG A 8 -8.44 -6.60 5.31
N PRO A 9 -7.66 -7.71 5.36
CA PRO A 9 -6.36 -7.74 4.69
C PRO A 9 -6.48 -7.70 3.16
N ALA A 10 -7.53 -8.29 2.57
CA ALA A 10 -7.74 -8.26 1.12
C ALA A 10 -8.12 -6.85 0.64
N ALA A 11 -9.08 -6.19 1.29
CA ALA A 11 -9.50 -4.84 0.94
C ALA A 11 -8.37 -3.80 1.09
N THR A 12 -7.61 -3.86 2.19
CA THR A 12 -6.45 -2.97 2.40
C THR A 12 -5.33 -3.23 1.41
N THR A 13 -5.12 -4.48 0.98
CA THR A 13 -4.11 -4.81 -0.03
C THR A 13 -4.51 -4.30 -1.41
N LYS A 14 -5.79 -4.43 -1.78
CA LYS A 14 -6.32 -3.84 -3.02
C LYS A 14 -6.14 -2.33 -3.05
N LEU A 15 -6.51 -1.64 -1.98
CA LEU A 15 -6.33 -0.19 -1.85
C LEU A 15 -4.84 0.20 -1.92
N PHE A 16 -3.97 -0.53 -1.25
CA PHE A 16 -2.54 -0.26 -1.28
C PHE A 16 -1.96 -0.37 -2.70
N LEU A 17 -2.37 -1.38 -3.45
CA LEU A 17 -1.97 -1.56 -4.85
C LEU A 17 -2.51 -0.45 -5.75
N ASP A 18 -3.76 -0.04 -5.55
CA ASP A 18 -4.38 1.08 -6.28
C ASP A 18 -3.59 2.38 -6.08
N LEU A 19 -3.21 2.68 -4.83
CA LEU A 19 -2.33 3.81 -4.51
C LEU A 19 -0.94 3.67 -5.15
N CYS A 20 -0.36 2.48 -5.18
CA CYS A 20 0.91 2.24 -5.87
C CYS A 20 0.81 2.51 -7.38
N ILE A 21 -0.32 2.16 -8.00
CA ILE A 21 -0.59 2.40 -9.42
C ILE A 21 -0.77 3.90 -9.68
N ALA A 22 -1.51 4.60 -8.81
CA ALA A 22 -1.68 6.06 -8.90
C ALA A 22 -0.33 6.78 -8.83
N GLU A 23 0.53 6.44 -7.88
CA GLU A 23 1.88 7.03 -7.78
C GLU A 23 2.76 6.68 -8.99
N LYS A 24 2.58 5.49 -9.58
CA LYS A 24 3.27 5.11 -10.82
C LYS A 24 2.85 5.97 -12.01
N ASN A 25 1.56 6.27 -12.13
CA ASN A 25 1.07 7.20 -13.16
C ASN A 25 1.56 8.63 -12.94
N GLN A 26 1.82 9.02 -11.69
CA GLN A 26 2.41 10.32 -11.34
C GLN A 26 3.94 10.39 -11.50
N LEU A 27 4.57 9.37 -12.11
CA LEU A 27 6.03 9.26 -12.25
C LEU A 27 6.81 9.23 -10.91
N ASN A 28 6.11 9.01 -9.79
CA ASN A 28 6.72 8.83 -8.47
C ASN A 28 7.23 7.40 -8.23
N PHE A 29 7.36 6.61 -9.29
CA PHE A 29 7.81 5.22 -9.27
C PHE A 29 8.98 5.08 -10.26
N ASN A 30 10.17 4.82 -9.73
CA ASN A 30 11.38 4.58 -10.52
C ASN A 30 11.61 3.08 -10.75
N ASN A 31 12.63 2.72 -11.54
CA ASN A 31 12.98 1.32 -11.82
C ASN A 31 13.30 0.47 -10.57
N LYS A 32 13.58 1.09 -9.42
CA LYS A 32 13.82 0.41 -8.13
C LYS A 32 12.58 0.35 -7.24
N GLY A 33 11.59 1.24 -7.43
CA GLY A 33 10.37 1.30 -6.63
C GLY A 33 9.82 2.71 -6.47
N LEU A 34 8.95 2.90 -5.47
CA LEU A 34 8.42 4.22 -5.08
C LEU A 34 9.57 5.15 -4.66
N THR A 35 9.50 6.40 -5.13
CA THR A 35 10.37 7.47 -4.65
C THR A 35 10.01 7.86 -3.23
N LYS A 36 10.87 8.66 -2.58
CA LYS A 36 10.60 9.18 -1.23
C LYS A 36 9.29 9.98 -1.17
N LEU A 37 8.97 10.73 -2.24
CA LEU A 37 7.70 11.45 -2.40
C LEU A 37 6.52 10.49 -2.56
N GLY A 38 6.65 9.47 -3.42
CA GLY A 38 5.60 8.45 -3.59
C GLY A 38 5.27 7.72 -2.29
N TRP A 39 6.29 7.42 -1.47
CA TRP A 39 6.05 6.85 -0.14
C TRP A 39 5.30 7.79 0.79
N GLN A 40 5.64 9.07 0.83
CA GLN A 40 4.92 10.06 1.66
C GLN A 40 3.44 10.16 1.27
N HIS A 41 3.15 10.20 -0.03
CA HIS A 41 1.77 10.21 -0.51
C HIS A 41 1.02 8.93 -0.17
N ILE A 42 1.65 7.76 -0.35
CA ILE A 42 1.04 6.48 0.03
C ILE A 42 0.76 6.43 1.52
N TYR A 43 1.70 6.83 2.38
CA TYR A 43 1.47 6.82 3.83
C TYR A 43 0.31 7.72 4.23
N ARG A 44 0.21 8.91 3.62
CA ARG A 44 -0.88 9.85 3.89
C ARG A 44 -2.22 9.30 3.39
N ASN A 45 -2.32 8.97 2.10
CA ASN A 45 -3.55 8.47 1.48
C ASN A 45 -4.02 7.15 2.10
N PHE A 46 -3.09 6.25 2.43
CA PHE A 46 -3.43 4.97 3.04
C PHE A 46 -3.98 5.16 4.45
N ARG A 47 -3.39 6.05 5.25
CA ARG A 47 -3.92 6.43 6.57
C ARG A 47 -5.29 7.10 6.45
N GLU A 48 -5.45 8.03 5.51
CA GLU A 48 -6.71 8.76 5.30
C GLU A 48 -7.85 7.81 4.89
N GLN A 49 -7.58 6.83 4.03
CA GLN A 49 -8.61 5.91 3.52
C GLN A 49 -8.89 4.73 4.44
N THR A 50 -7.88 4.19 5.14
CA THR A 50 -8.09 3.03 6.03
C THR A 50 -8.37 3.42 7.47
N GLY A 51 -8.00 4.63 7.89
CA GLY A 51 -7.96 5.05 9.29
C GLY A 51 -6.93 4.29 10.13
N LEU A 52 -6.10 3.43 9.51
CA LEU A 52 -5.15 2.58 10.22
C LEU A 52 -3.77 3.25 10.27
N GLN A 53 -3.21 3.33 11.47
CA GLN A 53 -1.85 3.81 11.68
C GLN A 53 -0.87 2.65 11.45
N TYR A 54 -0.54 2.40 10.18
CA TYR A 54 0.55 1.48 9.84
C TYR A 54 1.90 2.17 9.99
N ASP A 55 2.88 1.42 10.47
CA ASP A 55 4.27 1.86 10.44
C ASP A 55 4.79 1.82 8.99
N ASN A 56 5.65 2.80 8.64
CA ASN A 56 6.25 2.90 7.32
C ASN A 56 6.94 1.59 6.91
N LYS A 57 7.57 0.90 7.87
CA LYS A 57 8.23 -0.39 7.64
C LYS A 57 7.23 -1.48 7.27
N GLN A 58 6.08 -1.54 7.92
CA GLN A 58 5.04 -2.54 7.61
C GLN A 58 4.53 -2.41 6.17
N LEU A 59 4.34 -1.18 5.68
CA LEU A 59 3.91 -0.95 4.30
C LEU A 59 5.00 -1.28 3.27
N GLN A 60 6.27 -1.02 3.61
CA GLN A 60 7.42 -1.40 2.78
C GLN A 60 7.58 -2.93 2.69
N ASP A 61 7.52 -3.62 3.82
CA ASP A 61 7.57 -5.09 3.89
C ASP A 61 6.39 -5.69 3.12
N LYS A 62 5.18 -5.12 3.26
CA LYS A 62 4.00 -5.57 2.52
C LYS A 62 4.18 -5.41 1.02
N LEU A 63 4.71 -4.28 0.54
CA LEU A 63 5.04 -4.11 -0.89
C LEU A 63 6.08 -5.12 -1.37
N THR A 64 7.10 -5.39 -0.55
CA THR A 64 8.16 -6.35 -0.87
C THR A 64 7.63 -7.78 -0.97
N ALA A 65 6.75 -8.17 -0.03
CA ALA A 65 6.06 -9.45 -0.07
C ALA A 65 5.17 -9.57 -1.31
N LEU A 66 4.45 -8.51 -1.68
CA LEU A 66 3.62 -8.46 -2.90
C LEU A 66 4.45 -8.59 -4.17
N LYS A 67 5.62 -7.94 -4.25
CA LYS A 67 6.55 -8.07 -5.38
C LYS A 67 7.13 -9.47 -5.54
N ARG A 68 7.28 -10.22 -4.43
CA ARG A 68 7.79 -11.60 -4.44
C ARG A 68 6.72 -12.64 -4.76
N ALA A 69 5.45 -12.28 -4.62
CA ALA A 69 4.31 -13.15 -4.90
C ALA A 69 3.87 -13.12 -6.38
N VAL A 70 4.49 -12.25 -7.19
CA VAL A 70 4.38 -12.16 -8.65
C VAL A 70 5.67 -12.70 -9.27
#